data_AF-A0ABD0S9A4-F1
#
_entry.id   AF-A0ABD0S9A4-F1
#
_cell.length_a   1.000
_cell.length_b   1.000
_cell.length_c   1.000
_cell.angle_alpha   90.00
_cell.angle_beta   90.00
_cell.angle_gamma   90.00
#
_symmetry.space_group_name_H-M   'P 1'
#
loop_
_entity.id
_entity.type
_entity.pdbx_description
1 polymer ?
#
loop_
_entity_poly.entity_id
_entity_poly.type
_entity_poly.pdbx_seq_one_letter_code
_entity_poly.pdbx_strand_id
1 'polypeptide(L)' 'HASAIVGATARLRCRIDGKSCGEMHSIKWYKADARVYVYSAAGDAPVSRPEGDMLD' A
#
# COMPACT_ATOMS: atom_id res chain seq x y z
N HIS A 1 -7.39 11.05 8.12
CA HIS A 1 -8.63 10.96 7.32
C HIS A 1 -8.33 11.48 5.91
N ALA A 2 -8.74 10.77 4.87
CA ALA A 2 -8.57 11.18 3.48
C ALA A 2 -9.92 11.07 2.76
N SER A 3 -10.23 12.02 1.88
CA SER A 3 -11.47 12.07 1.12
C SER A 3 -11.17 12.48 -0.32
N ALA A 4 -11.94 11.96 -1.26
CA ALA A 4 -11.86 12.30 -2.67
C ALA A 4 -13.27 12.30 -3.28
N ILE A 5 -13.43 12.96 -4.43
CA ILE A 5 -14.66 12.94 -5.21
C ILE A 5 -14.80 11.56 -5.88
N VAL A 6 -16.03 11.07 -6.01
CA VAL A 6 -16.31 9.80 -6.71
C VAL A 6 -15.80 9.88 -8.16
N GLY A 7 -15.09 8.85 -8.62
CA GLY A 7 -14.44 8.83 -9.93
C GLY A 7 -13.11 9.58 -10.00
N ALA A 8 -12.70 10.28 -8.94
CA ALA A 8 -11.40 10.92 -8.86
C ALA A 8 -10.39 10.08 -8.05
N THR A 9 -9.11 10.24 -8.35
CA THR A 9 -8.03 9.56 -7.62
C THR A 9 -7.93 10.03 -6.17
N ALA A 10 -8.03 9.10 -5.22
CA ALA A 10 -7.73 9.36 -3.81
C ALA A 10 -6.25 9.11 -3.50
N ARG A 11 -5.62 10.00 -2.71
CA ARG A 11 -4.23 9.82 -2.23
C ARG A 11 -4.20 9.53 -0.75
N LEU A 12 -3.75 8.32 -0.38
CA LEU A 12 -3.56 7.89 1.00
C LEU A 12 -2.08 8.00 1.37
N ARG A 13 -1.76 8.85 2.34
CA ARG A 13 -0.39 8.97 2.86
C ARG A 13 -0.14 7.93 3.95
N CYS A 14 0.81 7.04 3.72
CA CYS A 14 1.38 6.17 4.74
C CYS A 14 2.66 6.84 5.27
N ARG A 15 2.68 7.23 6.55
CA ARG A 15 3.92 7.69 7.20
C ARG A 15 4.59 6.49 7.83
N ILE A 16 5.81 6.22 7.42
CA ILE A 16 6.65 5.16 7.97
C ILE A 16 7.84 5.85 8.60
N ASP A 17 8.07 5.58 9.88
CA ASP A 17 9.25 6.06 10.59
C ASP A 17 10.21 4.88 10.78
N GLY A 18 11.34 4.91 10.04
CA GLY A 18 12.35 3.86 10.11
C GLY A 18 12.99 3.71 11.50
N LYS A 19 12.89 4.72 12.38
CA LYS A 19 13.39 4.60 13.76
C LYS A 19 12.50 3.72 14.64
N SER A 20 11.20 3.67 14.37
CA SER A 20 10.24 2.88 15.15
C SER A 20 9.90 1.54 14.50
N CYS A 21 9.97 1.45 13.16
CA CYS A 21 9.60 0.25 12.41
C CYS A 21 10.79 -0.63 11.99
N GLY A 22 12.03 -0.18 12.20
CA GLY A 22 13.22 -0.88 11.71
C GLY A 22 13.34 -0.84 10.18
N GLU A 23 14.00 -1.85 9.59
CA GLU A 23 14.06 -1.97 8.14
C GLU A 23 12.70 -2.30 7.53
N MET A 24 12.33 -1.56 6.49
CA MET A 24 11.03 -1.71 5.83
C MET A 24 11.00 -2.93 4.91
N HIS A 25 10.31 -3.98 5.33
CA HIS A 25 10.15 -5.19 4.52
C HIS A 25 9.04 -5.06 3.46
N SER A 26 7.83 -4.70 3.89
CA SER A 26 6.68 -4.57 2.98
C SER A 26 5.60 -3.67 3.55
N ILE A 27 4.81 -3.09 2.67
CA ILE A 27 3.59 -2.35 2.96
C ILE A 27 2.44 -3.06 2.23
N LYS A 28 1.30 -3.19 2.90
CA LYS A 28 0.11 -3.88 2.38
C LYS A 28 -1.12 -3.00 2.59
N TRP A 29 -1.94 -2.87 1.55
CA TRP A 29 -3.16 -2.07 1.58
C TRP A 29 -4.35 -3.01 1.59
N TYR A 30 -5.32 -2.66 2.42
CA TYR A 30 -6.56 -3.41 2.59
C TYR A 30 -7.75 -2.49 2.36
N LYS A 31 -8.78 -3.01 1.71
CA LYS A 31 -10.12 -2.44 1.66
C LYS A 31 -11.01 -3.34 2.50
N ALA A 32 -11.42 -2.84 3.66
CA ALA A 32 -12.03 -3.66 4.72
C ALA A 32 -11.11 -4.84 5.10
N ASP A 33 -11.52 -6.07 4.83
CA ASP A 33 -10.83 -7.32 5.09
C ASP A 33 -10.03 -7.86 3.89
N ALA A 34 -10.24 -7.30 2.69
CA ALA A 34 -9.57 -7.75 1.47
C ALA A 34 -8.27 -6.99 1.19
N ARG A 35 -7.18 -7.70 0.89
CA ARG A 35 -5.90 -7.10 0.47
C ARG A 35 -5.99 -6.68 -1.00
N VAL A 36 -5.63 -5.43 -1.28
CA VAL A 36 -5.77 -4.81 -2.61
C VAL A 36 -4.46 -4.36 -3.24
N TYR A 37 -3.39 -4.20 -2.46
CA TYR A 37 -2.09 -3.80 -3.00
C TYR A 37 -0.96 -4.28 -2.08
N VAL A 38 0.17 -4.65 -2.69
CA VAL A 38 1.40 -4.95 -1.95
C VAL A 38 2.60 -4.23 -2.57
N TYR A 39 3.37 -3.61 -1.69
CA TYR A 39 4.67 -3.03 -2.00
C TYR A 39 5.72 -3.67 -1.09
N SER A 40 6.83 -4.14 -1.64
CA SER A 40 7.98 -4.63 -0.89
C SER A 40 9.25 -4.14 -1.56
N ALA A 41 10.06 -3.44 -0.77
CA ALA A 41 11.38 -2.98 -1.17
C ALA A 41 12.49 -3.98 -0.78
N ALA A 42 12.12 -5.17 -0.29
CA ALA A 42 13.08 -6.12 0.26
C ALA A 42 13.78 -6.92 -0.84
N GLY A 43 15.10 -6.75 -0.97
CA GLY A 43 16.00 -7.64 -1.72
C GLY A 43 16.04 -7.44 -3.25
N ASP A 44 16.48 -8.49 -3.96
CA ASP A 44 16.74 -8.50 -5.41
C ASP A 44 15.47 -8.50 -6.29
N ALA A 45 14.29 -8.62 -5.68
CA ALA A 45 13.01 -8.71 -6.38
C ALA A 45 11.97 -7.77 -5.75
N PRO A 46 12.01 -6.47 -6.09
CA PRO A 46 11.01 -5.52 -5.61
C PRO A 46 9.61 -5.93 -6.09
N VAL A 47 8.67 -5.98 -5.16
CA VAL A 47 7.26 -6.27 -5.46
C VAL A 47 6.49 -4.97 -5.41
N SER A 48 5.82 -4.60 -6.50
CA SER A 48 4.89 -3.48 -6.52
C SER A 48 3.75 -3.80 -7.48
N ARG A 49 2.65 -4.34 -6.95
CA ARG A 49 1.54 -4.79 -7.78
C ARG A 49 0.19 -4.68 -7.07
N PRO A 50 -0.88 -4.43 -7.84
CA PRO A 50 -2.24 -4.61 -7.34
C PRO A 50 -2.54 -6.08 -7.05
N GLU A 51 -3.49 -6.30 -6.15
CA GLU A 51 -4.02 -7.62 -5.80
C GLU A 51 -5.53 -7.52 -5.60
N GLY A 52 -6.23 -8.65 -5.60
CA GLY A 52 -7.68 -8.70 -5.36
C GLY A 52 -8.46 -7.77 -6.30
N ASP A 53 -9.39 -7.00 -5.73
CA ASP A 53 -10.30 -6.10 -6.46
C ASP A 53 -9.61 -4.92 -7.19
N MET A 54 -8.28 -4.77 -7.12
CA MET A 54 -7.52 -3.77 -7.89
C MET A 54 -6.81 -4.35 -9.11
N LEU A 55 -7.04 -5.62 -9.45
CA LEU A 55 -6.45 -6.25 -10.64
C LEU A 55 -7.11 -5.82 -11.96
N ASP A 56 -8.23 -5.10 -11.90
CA ASP A 56 -9.06 -4.68 -13.03
C ASP A 56 -9.00 -3.17 -13.31
#